data_AF-A0A263DA01-F1
#
_entry.id   AF-A0A263DA01-F1
#
_cell.length_a   1.000
_cell.length_b   1.000
_cell.length_c   1.000
_cell.angle_alpha   90.00
_cell.angle_beta   90.00
_cell.angle_gamma   90.00
#
_symmetry.space_group_name_H-M   'P 1'
#
loop_
_entity.id
_entity.type
_entity.pdbx_description
1 polymer ?
#
loop_
_entity_poly.entity_id
_entity_poly.type
_entity_poly.pdbx_seq_one_letter_code
_entity_poly.pdbx_strand_id
1 'polypeptide(L)'
;MSTDTVPRAWGWALRGGGRAAHVEAGTAFAGTTSQLCGLFPFAVSAGADVRGVPLGRHLHTAEPIGLDPAHWLRTGLVSNTGVWVQGQPGIGKSSITKRMLTGLVGFGMRAVVPGDVKGEYTPLVAALGGTVFRIGRGLHSLNPLDAGPLRAELDGAIGTERTRLAETIRARRLSLVEALITIVRRADVTT
;
A
#
# COMPACT_ATOMS: atom_id res chain seq x y z
N MET A 1 -25.04 -24.34 3.42
CA MET A 1 -23.77 -23.63 3.65
C MET A 1 -24.11 -22.14 3.62
N SER A 2 -24.13 -21.48 4.78
CA SER A 2 -24.67 -20.11 4.93
C SER A 2 -23.81 -19.09 4.18
N THR A 3 -24.44 -18.26 3.35
CA THR A 3 -23.85 -17.26 2.44
C THR A 3 -23.53 -15.92 3.12
N ASP A 4 -23.32 -15.91 4.43
CA ASP A 4 -23.06 -14.67 5.18
C ASP A 4 -21.53 -14.46 5.25
N THR A 5 -21.02 -13.52 4.46
CA THR A 5 -19.59 -13.15 4.41
C THR A 5 -19.13 -12.38 5.63
N VAL A 6 -20.05 -11.94 6.50
CA VAL A 6 -19.77 -11.16 7.71
C VAL A 6 -20.19 -11.96 8.93
N PRO A 7 -19.30 -12.21 9.91
CA PRO A 7 -19.66 -12.88 11.15
C PRO A 7 -20.68 -12.05 11.94
N ARG A 8 -21.62 -12.72 12.62
CA ARG A 8 -22.55 -12.08 13.56
C ARG A 8 -21.77 -11.43 14.70
N ALA A 9 -22.41 -10.55 15.47
CA ALA A 9 -21.80 -9.85 16.61
C ALA A 9 -21.21 -10.76 17.71
N TRP A 10 -21.44 -12.08 17.66
CA TRP A 10 -20.81 -13.08 18.53
C TRP A 10 -19.89 -14.06 17.80
N GLY A 11 -19.71 -13.95 16.49
CA GLY A 11 -18.91 -14.88 15.67
C GLY A 11 -19.71 -15.98 14.98
N TRP A 12 -19.04 -16.85 14.24
CA TRP A 12 -19.67 -17.98 13.57
C TRP A 12 -20.05 -19.10 14.54
N ALA A 13 -21.24 -19.67 14.36
CA ALA A 13 -21.66 -20.85 15.09
C ALA A 13 -21.10 -22.11 14.42
N LEU A 14 -20.00 -22.65 14.95
CA LEU A 14 -19.42 -23.92 14.54
C LEU A 14 -19.78 -25.01 15.55
N ARG A 15 -20.04 -26.23 15.06
CA ARG A 15 -20.37 -27.37 15.92
C ARG A 15 -19.15 -27.74 16.78
N GLY A 16 -19.30 -27.68 18.11
CA GLY A 16 -18.22 -27.97 19.06
C GLY A 16 -17.21 -26.84 19.29
N GLY A 17 -17.43 -25.65 18.71
CA GLY A 17 -16.58 -24.47 18.90
C GLY A 17 -17.25 -23.37 19.72
N GLY A 18 -16.45 -22.60 20.46
CA GLY A 18 -16.89 -21.34 21.06
C GLY A 18 -17.21 -20.29 19.99
N ARG A 19 -17.99 -19.28 20.36
CA ARG A 19 -18.34 -18.15 19.48
C ARG A 19 -17.45 -16.96 19.85
N ALA A 20 -16.67 -16.45 18.89
CA ALA A 20 -15.86 -15.24 19.05
C ALA A 20 -16.10 -14.29 17.87
N ALA A 21 -16.60 -13.10 18.16
CA ALA A 21 -16.88 -12.06 17.16
C ALA A 21 -15.63 -11.39 16.61
N HIS A 22 -14.62 -11.33 17.46
CA HIS A 22 -13.32 -10.73 17.20
C HIS A 22 -12.30 -11.57 17.97
N VAL A 23 -11.24 -12.02 17.31
CA VAL A 23 -10.06 -12.51 18.02
C VAL A 23 -9.29 -11.25 18.41
N GLU A 24 -9.59 -10.69 19.58
CA GLU A 24 -8.74 -9.64 20.13
C GLU A 24 -7.34 -10.21 20.30
N ALA A 25 -6.33 -9.45 19.89
CA ALA A 25 -4.97 -9.76 20.29
C ALA A 25 -4.94 -9.68 21.82
N GLY A 26 -4.80 -10.83 22.49
CA GLY A 26 -4.67 -10.87 23.93
C GLY A 26 -3.53 -9.97 24.39
N THR A 27 -3.63 -9.42 25.60
CA THR A 27 -2.57 -8.60 26.18
C THR A 27 -1.27 -9.40 26.20
N ALA A 28 -0.27 -8.92 25.45
CA ALA A 28 1.05 -9.54 25.43
C ALA A 28 1.83 -9.08 26.67
N PHE A 29 2.27 -10.03 27.48
CA PHE A 29 3.14 -9.79 28.62
C PHE A 29 4.55 -10.29 28.27
N ALA A 30 5.56 -9.44 28.46
CA ALA A 30 6.96 -9.79 28.29
C ALA A 30 7.61 -9.91 29.67
N GLY A 31 8.45 -10.94 29.85
CA GLY A 31 9.21 -11.18 31.07
C GLY A 31 10.43 -12.04 30.75
N THR A 32 11.46 -11.98 31.60
CA THR A 32 12.65 -12.81 31.42
C THR A 32 12.31 -14.29 31.63
N THR A 33 13.11 -15.20 31.06
CA THR A 33 12.93 -16.65 31.26
C THR A 33 12.92 -17.04 32.73
N SER A 34 13.64 -16.31 33.59
CA SER A 34 13.62 -16.48 35.05
C SER A 34 12.31 -16.05 35.74
N GLN A 35 11.58 -15.10 35.17
CA GLN A 35 10.32 -14.57 35.75
C GLN A 35 9.08 -15.34 35.28
N LEU A 36 9.12 -15.88 34.05
CA LEU A 36 8.00 -16.60 33.43
C LEU A 36 8.22 -18.12 33.38
N CYS A 37 9.12 -18.65 34.20
CA CYS A 37 9.41 -20.08 34.33
C CYS A 37 8.10 -20.90 34.36
N GLY A 38 7.89 -21.77 33.37
CA GLY A 38 6.73 -22.66 33.29
C GLY A 38 5.50 -22.11 32.55
N LEU A 39 5.37 -20.79 32.37
CA LEU A 39 4.32 -20.16 31.56
C LEU A 39 4.73 -20.03 30.08
N PHE A 40 6.01 -20.17 29.78
CA PHE A 40 6.57 -20.10 28.43
C PHE A 40 7.33 -21.40 28.11
N PRO A 41 6.67 -22.42 27.54
CA PRO A 41 7.24 -23.75 27.33
C PRO A 41 8.24 -23.82 26.15
N PHE A 42 8.56 -22.69 25.52
CA PHE A 42 9.42 -22.62 24.35
C PHE A 42 10.85 -22.24 24.73
N ALA A 43 11.83 -22.91 24.13
CA ALA A 43 13.25 -22.68 24.39
C ALA A 43 13.76 -21.31 23.89
N VAL A 44 12.98 -20.63 23.04
CA VAL A 44 13.32 -19.35 22.43
C VAL A 44 12.10 -18.44 22.50
N SER A 45 12.30 -17.18 22.89
CA SER A 45 11.23 -16.17 22.90
C SER A 45 10.68 -15.92 21.49
N ALA A 46 9.37 -15.69 21.38
CA ALA A 46 8.78 -15.16 20.15
C ALA A 46 9.39 -13.78 19.85
N GLY A 47 10.23 -13.68 18.83
CA GLY A 47 11.12 -12.53 18.61
C GLY A 47 10.49 -11.34 17.89
N ALA A 48 9.38 -11.52 17.17
CA ALA A 48 8.79 -10.45 16.36
C ALA A 48 7.26 -10.42 16.43
N ASP A 49 6.71 -9.24 16.76
CA ASP A 49 5.32 -8.90 16.43
C ASP A 49 5.19 -8.93 14.91
N VAL A 50 4.46 -9.90 14.38
CA VAL A 50 4.30 -10.09 12.93
C VAL A 50 3.33 -9.05 12.40
N ARG A 51 3.83 -7.82 12.24
CA ARG A 51 3.11 -6.69 11.68
C ARG A 51 3.28 -6.63 10.17
N GLY A 52 2.18 -6.45 9.45
CA GLY A 52 2.19 -6.27 8.00
C GLY A 52 2.08 -7.57 7.20
N VAL A 53 2.48 -7.50 5.94
CA VAL A 53 2.26 -8.59 4.99
C VAL A 53 3.16 -9.78 5.30
N PRO A 54 2.63 -10.99 5.50
CA PRO A 54 3.46 -12.17 5.76
C PRO A 54 4.21 -12.57 4.48
N LEU A 55 5.51 -12.31 4.47
CA LEU A 55 6.38 -12.58 3.32
C LEU A 55 7.10 -13.92 3.41
N GLY A 56 7.45 -14.36 4.61
CA GLY A 56 8.24 -15.56 4.79
C GLY A 56 8.50 -15.86 6.26
N ARG A 57 9.59 -16.59 6.50
CA ARG A 57 10.02 -16.99 7.83
C ARG A 57 11.43 -16.50 8.10
N HIS A 58 11.68 -16.14 9.34
CA HIS A 58 13.01 -15.86 9.83
C HIS A 58 13.88 -17.12 9.78
N LEU A 59 15.12 -17.00 9.28
CA LEU A 59 15.96 -18.14 8.96
C LEU A 59 16.38 -18.95 10.18
N HIS A 60 16.51 -18.31 11.35
CA HIS A 60 16.99 -18.95 12.57
C HIS A 60 15.87 -19.44 13.49
N THR A 61 14.75 -18.72 13.53
CA THR A 61 13.66 -18.96 14.48
C THR A 61 12.43 -19.58 13.81
N ALA A 62 12.39 -19.63 12.47
CA ALA A 62 11.24 -20.06 11.66
C ALA A 62 9.94 -19.25 11.90
N GLU A 63 10.04 -18.14 12.65
CA GLU A 63 8.93 -17.23 12.95
C GLU A 63 8.49 -16.48 11.69
N PRO A 64 7.20 -16.12 11.55
CA PRO A 64 6.74 -15.37 10.40
C PRO A 64 7.36 -13.97 10.37
N ILE A 65 7.73 -13.49 9.18
CA ILE A 65 8.17 -12.10 8.97
C ILE A 65 7.05 -11.35 8.25
N GLY A 66 6.54 -10.32 8.92
CA GLY A 66 5.62 -9.34 8.36
C GLY A 66 6.38 -8.13 7.82
N LEU A 67 5.89 -7.54 6.73
CA LEU A 67 6.45 -6.33 6.15
C LEU A 67 5.36 -5.25 6.02
N ASP A 68 5.52 -4.14 6.76
CA ASP A 68 4.75 -2.91 6.65
C ASP A 68 5.71 -1.70 6.78
N PRO A 69 6.11 -1.08 5.66
CA PRO A 69 7.07 0.03 5.69
C PRO A 69 6.51 1.27 6.38
N ALA A 70 5.19 1.44 6.37
CA ALA A 70 4.53 2.56 7.05
C ALA A 70 4.60 2.37 8.57
N HIS A 71 4.44 1.14 9.05
CA HIS A 71 4.67 0.82 10.46
C HIS A 71 6.13 1.04 10.86
N TRP A 72 7.08 0.55 10.06
CA TRP A 72 8.51 0.74 10.34
C TRP A 72 8.91 2.21 10.43
N LEU A 73 8.33 3.07 9.60
CA LEU A 73 8.54 4.51 9.70
C LEU A 73 7.97 5.06 11.02
N ARG A 74 6.74 4.69 11.39
CA ARG A 74 6.09 5.14 12.63
C ARG A 74 6.83 4.71 13.90
N THR A 75 7.47 3.54 13.87
CA THR A 75 8.25 3.02 15.00
C THR A 75 9.71 3.46 14.99
N GLY A 76 10.13 4.28 14.01
CA GLY A 76 11.50 4.77 13.90
C GLY A 76 12.52 3.70 13.44
N LEU A 77 12.06 2.56 12.89
CA LEU A 77 12.95 1.53 12.34
C LEU A 77 13.60 1.96 11.02
N VAL A 78 12.90 2.80 10.24
CA VAL A 78 13.38 3.34 8.96
C VAL A 78 13.04 4.82 8.86
N SER A 79 13.81 5.57 8.06
CA SER A 79 13.56 6.99 7.78
C SER A 79 12.57 7.23 6.64
N ASN A 80 12.25 6.20 5.86
CA ASN A 80 11.32 6.26 4.73
C ASN A 80 10.60 4.91 4.53
N THR A 81 9.39 4.96 3.99
CA THR A 81 8.57 3.80 3.60
C THR A 81 8.99 3.15 2.27
N GLY A 82 9.99 3.69 1.59
CA GLY A 82 10.45 3.18 0.30
C GLY A 82 11.01 1.75 0.40
N VAL A 83 10.58 0.87 -0.52
CA VAL A 83 11.08 -0.50 -0.62
C VAL A 83 11.65 -0.74 -2.02
N TRP A 84 12.90 -1.19 -2.08
CA TRP A 84 13.59 -1.56 -3.31
C TRP A 84 13.59 -3.08 -3.48
N VAL A 85 12.95 -3.57 -4.53
CA VAL A 85 12.87 -5.01 -4.82
C VAL A 85 13.70 -5.33 -6.06
N GLN A 86 14.80 -6.07 -5.88
CA GLN A 86 15.70 -6.47 -6.94
C GLN A 86 15.95 -7.98 -6.92
N GLY A 87 16.11 -8.56 -8.11
CA GLY A 87 16.45 -9.96 -8.27
C GLY A 87 16.58 -10.33 -9.74
N GLN A 88 17.26 -11.45 -10.00
CA GLN A 88 17.41 -12.02 -11.34
C GLN A 88 16.05 -12.40 -11.96
N PRO A 89 15.95 -12.45 -13.29
CA PRO A 89 14.77 -13.01 -13.94
C PRO A 89 14.46 -14.43 -13.43
N GLY A 90 13.19 -14.73 -13.16
CA GLY A 90 12.74 -16.05 -12.71
C GLY A 90 12.73 -16.30 -11.20
N ILE A 91 13.30 -15.42 -10.37
CA ILE A 91 13.41 -15.65 -8.91
C ILE A 91 12.14 -15.30 -8.09
N GLY A 92 11.03 -14.98 -8.76
CA GLY A 92 9.78 -14.63 -8.07
C GLY A 92 9.65 -13.16 -7.64
N LYS A 93 10.42 -12.24 -8.25
CA LYS A 93 10.32 -10.78 -8.00
C LYS A 93 8.90 -10.24 -8.15
N SER A 94 8.20 -10.63 -9.23
CA SER A 94 6.80 -10.20 -9.45
C SER A 94 5.87 -10.79 -8.39
N SER A 95 6.10 -12.05 -7.97
CA SER A 95 5.31 -12.72 -6.94
C SER A 95 5.39 -12.04 -5.58
N ILE A 96 6.60 -11.67 -5.13
CA ILE A 96 6.77 -10.98 -3.84
C ILE A 96 6.17 -9.58 -3.88
N THR A 97 6.35 -8.83 -4.98
CA THR A 97 5.75 -7.49 -5.14
C THR A 97 4.22 -7.56 -5.14
N LYS A 98 3.63 -8.52 -5.86
CA LYS A 98 2.16 -8.71 -5.89
C LYS A 98 1.60 -9.13 -4.54
N ARG A 99 2.30 -10.02 -3.81
CA ARG A 99 1.93 -10.39 -2.44
C ARG A 99 1.96 -9.19 -1.51
N MET A 100 3.03 -8.40 -1.56
CA MET A 100 3.16 -7.18 -0.76
C MET A 100 2.06 -6.17 -1.09
N LEU A 101 1.80 -5.91 -2.38
CA LEU A 101 0.72 -5.02 -2.82
C LEU A 101 -0.65 -5.49 -2.29
N THR A 102 -0.97 -6.78 -2.50
CA THR A 102 -2.24 -7.38 -2.06
C THR A 102 -2.41 -7.27 -0.55
N GLY A 103 -1.37 -7.64 0.20
CA GLY A 103 -1.41 -7.63 1.65
C GLY A 103 -1.53 -6.21 2.21
N LEU A 104 -0.76 -5.25 1.70
CA LEU A 104 -0.81 -3.86 2.15
C LEU A 104 -2.18 -3.23 1.85
N VAL A 105 -2.79 -3.55 0.71
CA VAL A 105 -4.18 -3.16 0.43
C VAL A 105 -5.14 -3.79 1.45
N GLY A 106 -4.95 -5.06 1.81
CA GLY A 106 -5.69 -5.71 2.90
C GLY A 106 -5.52 -5.04 4.27
N PHE A 107 -4.37 -4.42 4.53
CA PHE A 107 -4.12 -3.59 5.72
C PHE A 107 -4.65 -2.15 5.61
N GLY A 108 -5.41 -1.83 4.56
CA GLY A 108 -6.05 -0.53 4.37
C GLY A 108 -5.22 0.50 3.58
N MET A 109 -4.08 0.10 3.00
CA MET A 109 -3.33 0.99 2.10
C MET A 109 -3.98 1.07 0.71
N ARG A 110 -3.68 2.14 -0.03
CA ARG A 110 -4.10 2.31 -1.42
C ARG A 110 -2.94 2.00 -2.35
N ALA A 111 -3.14 1.07 -3.28
CA ALA A 111 -2.16 0.76 -4.31
C ALA A 111 -2.38 1.63 -5.56
N VAL A 112 -1.30 2.20 -6.09
CA VAL A 112 -1.28 2.88 -7.39
C VAL A 112 -0.12 2.28 -8.19
N VAL A 113 -0.41 1.75 -9.37
CA VAL A 113 0.59 1.15 -10.27
C VAL A 113 0.71 2.02 -11.51
N PRO A 114 1.66 2.97 -11.55
CA PRO A 114 1.92 3.74 -12.76
C PRO A 114 2.66 2.87 -13.79
N GLY A 115 2.17 2.86 -15.04
CA GLY A 115 2.91 2.27 -16.16
C GLY A 115 2.99 0.74 -16.15
N ASP A 116 1.87 0.05 -15.99
CA ASP A 116 1.78 -1.42 -16.17
C ASP A 116 1.88 -1.83 -17.65
N VAL A 117 3.04 -1.60 -18.28
CA VAL A 117 3.28 -1.86 -19.71
C VAL A 117 3.10 -3.33 -20.07
N LYS A 118 3.41 -4.24 -19.15
CA LYS A 118 3.27 -5.69 -19.35
C LYS A 118 1.87 -6.23 -18.99
N GLY A 119 1.00 -5.41 -18.41
CA GLY A 119 -0.32 -5.84 -17.96
C GLY A 119 -0.29 -6.84 -16.81
N GLU A 120 0.81 -6.91 -16.04
CA GLU A 120 0.99 -7.90 -14.98
C GLU A 120 0.19 -7.58 -13.71
N TYR A 121 -0.12 -6.30 -13.50
CA TYR A 121 -0.83 -5.81 -12.31
C TYR A 121 -2.30 -5.52 -12.59
N THR A 122 -2.67 -5.30 -13.84
CA THR A 122 -4.05 -5.05 -14.28
C THR A 122 -5.06 -6.10 -13.75
N PRO A 123 -4.83 -7.42 -13.88
CA PRO A 123 -5.74 -8.42 -13.31
C PRO A 123 -5.80 -8.37 -11.78
N LEU A 124 -4.68 -8.06 -11.13
CA LEU A 124 -4.62 -7.96 -9.68
C LEU A 124 -5.41 -6.75 -9.17
N VAL A 125 -5.25 -5.58 -9.79
CA VAL A 125 -6.00 -4.37 -9.45
C VAL A 125 -7.50 -4.60 -9.65
N ALA A 126 -7.90 -5.23 -10.74
CA ALA A 126 -9.30 -5.59 -10.99
C ALA A 126 -9.84 -6.56 -9.92
N ALA A 127 -9.06 -7.58 -9.53
CA ALA A 127 -9.46 -8.53 -8.49
C ALA A 127 -9.58 -7.88 -7.09
N LEU A 128 -8.84 -6.80 -6.84
CA LEU A 128 -8.93 -5.99 -5.62
C LEU A 128 -10.07 -4.96 -5.67
N GLY A 129 -10.89 -4.94 -6.73
CA GLY A 129 -11.97 -3.96 -6.91
C GLY A 129 -11.49 -2.56 -7.29
N GLY A 130 -10.24 -2.43 -7.76
CA GLY A 130 -9.66 -1.16 -8.21
C GLY A 130 -10.00 -0.82 -9.67
N THR A 131 -9.69 0.41 -10.04
CA THR A 131 -9.92 0.93 -11.40
C THR A 131 -8.65 0.86 -12.25
N VAL A 132 -8.80 0.47 -13.52
CA VAL A 132 -7.68 0.40 -14.47
C VAL A 132 -7.87 1.42 -15.60
N PHE A 133 -6.96 2.39 -15.67
CA PHE A 133 -6.92 3.41 -16.71
C PHE A 133 -5.92 3.03 -17.80
N ARG A 134 -6.43 2.59 -18.95
CA ARG A 134 -5.62 2.32 -20.15
C ARG A 134 -5.46 3.58 -20.99
N ILE A 135 -4.24 4.10 -21.11
CA ILE A 135 -3.91 5.29 -21.91
C ILE A 135 -3.51 4.87 -23.32
N GLY A 136 -4.17 5.42 -24.34
CA GLY A 136 -3.87 5.12 -25.73
C GLY A 136 -4.88 5.73 -26.71
N ARG A 137 -4.58 5.64 -28.01
CA ARG A 137 -5.51 6.11 -29.06
C ARG A 137 -6.79 5.27 -29.03
N GLY A 138 -7.94 5.93 -28.90
CA GLY A 138 -9.25 5.26 -28.78
C GLY A 138 -9.52 4.60 -27.41
N LEU A 139 -8.66 4.82 -26.41
CA LEU A 139 -8.83 4.36 -25.03
C LEU A 139 -9.09 5.55 -24.09
N HIS A 140 -8.73 5.44 -22.82
CA HIS A 140 -8.84 6.56 -21.89
C HIS A 140 -7.82 7.66 -22.25
N SER A 141 -8.27 8.91 -22.13
CA SER A 141 -7.42 10.09 -22.26
C SER A 141 -7.11 10.68 -20.88
N LEU A 142 -5.87 11.11 -20.68
CA LEU A 142 -5.46 11.91 -19.53
C LEU A 142 -5.05 13.28 -20.04
N ASN A 143 -5.68 14.35 -19.52
CA ASN A 143 -5.24 15.70 -19.79
C ASN A 143 -4.17 16.10 -18.74
N PRO A 144 -2.88 16.20 -19.11
CA PRO A 144 -1.85 16.61 -18.16
C PRO A 144 -2.05 18.05 -17.68
N LEU A 145 -2.73 18.91 -18.44
CA LEU A 145 -2.97 20.32 -18.08
C LEU A 145 -4.20 20.52 -17.16
N ASP A 146 -4.87 19.42 -16.80
CA ASP A 146 -5.99 19.45 -15.89
C ASP A 146 -5.54 19.85 -14.47
N ALA A 147 -6.33 20.68 -13.81
CA ALA A 147 -6.02 21.13 -12.45
C ALA A 147 -6.27 20.02 -11.41
N GLY A 148 -7.03 18.98 -11.77
CA GLY A 148 -7.34 17.84 -10.91
C GLY A 148 -8.06 18.27 -9.63
N PRO A 149 -7.69 17.70 -8.48
CA PRO A 149 -8.31 18.02 -7.18
C PRO A 149 -8.25 19.51 -6.82
N LEU A 150 -7.21 20.23 -7.27
CA LEU A 150 -7.03 21.65 -6.98
C LEU A 150 -8.13 22.52 -7.56
N ARG A 151 -8.88 22.03 -8.56
CA ARG A 151 -10.02 22.78 -9.11
C ARG A 151 -11.14 22.95 -8.09
N ALA A 152 -11.49 21.87 -7.39
CA ALA A 152 -12.53 21.91 -6.37
C ALA A 152 -12.10 22.78 -5.18
N GLU A 153 -10.82 22.73 -4.81
CA GLU A 153 -10.25 23.61 -3.78
C GLU A 153 -10.28 25.09 -4.20
N LEU A 154 -9.95 25.38 -5.47
CA LEU A 154 -10.00 26.75 -6.01
C LEU A 154 -11.42 27.33 -6.03
N ASP A 155 -12.42 26.51 -6.34
CA ASP A 155 -13.83 26.93 -6.39
C ASP A 155 -14.35 27.32 -4.99
N GLY A 156 -13.82 26.69 -3.92
CA GLY A 156 -14.17 26.99 -2.53
C GLY A 156 -13.29 28.07 -1.87
N ALA A 157 -12.18 28.46 -2.49
CA ALA A 157 -11.23 29.41 -1.91
C ALA A 157 -11.65 30.87 -2.17
N ILE A 158 -11.33 31.76 -1.21
CA ILE A 158 -11.60 33.20 -1.29
C ILE A 158 -10.34 34.02 -0.97
N GLY A 159 -10.30 35.26 -1.44
CA GLY A 159 -9.22 36.21 -1.14
C GLY A 159 -7.84 35.74 -1.59
N THR A 160 -6.86 35.85 -0.70
CA THR A 160 -5.44 35.55 -0.97
C THR A 160 -5.18 34.08 -1.27
N GLU A 161 -5.91 33.16 -0.64
CA GLU A 161 -5.74 31.72 -0.86
C GLU A 161 -6.17 31.31 -2.27
N ARG A 162 -7.25 31.92 -2.78
CA ARG A 162 -7.70 31.72 -4.16
C ARG A 162 -6.63 32.15 -5.15
N THR A 163 -6.00 33.31 -4.95
CA THR A 163 -4.91 33.79 -5.80
C THR A 163 -3.72 32.85 -5.74
N ARG A 164 -3.35 32.37 -4.55
CA ARG A 164 -2.25 31.41 -4.37
C ARG A 164 -2.49 30.08 -5.09
N LEU A 165 -3.69 29.52 -4.97
CA LEU A 165 -4.07 28.28 -5.67
C LEU A 165 -4.09 28.48 -7.18
N ALA A 166 -4.61 29.62 -7.67
CA ALA A 166 -4.62 29.95 -9.09
C ALA A 166 -3.19 30.05 -9.66
N GLU A 167 -2.28 30.71 -8.97
CA GLU A 167 -0.87 30.80 -9.38
C GLU A 167 -0.16 29.44 -9.32
N THR A 168 -0.47 28.60 -8.33
CA THR A 168 0.06 27.23 -8.24
C THR A 168 -0.37 26.38 -9.44
N ILE A 169 -1.65 26.45 -9.82
CA ILE A 169 -2.19 25.79 -11.01
C ILE A 169 -1.52 26.33 -12.28
N ARG A 170 -1.36 27.65 -12.39
CA ARG A 170 -0.71 28.30 -13.53
C ARG A 170 0.74 27.87 -13.68
N ALA A 171 1.52 27.90 -12.60
CA ALA A 171 2.93 27.48 -12.60
C ALA A 171 3.07 26.01 -13.01
N ARG A 172 2.25 25.12 -12.43
CA ARG A 172 2.24 23.70 -12.80
C ARG A 172 1.91 23.48 -14.27
N ARG A 173 0.90 24.20 -14.80
CA ARG A 173 0.54 24.14 -16.23
C ARG A 173 1.69 24.60 -17.12
N LEU A 174 2.37 25.69 -16.76
CA LEU A 174 3.50 26.19 -17.53
C LEU A 174 4.62 25.15 -17.62
N SER A 175 5.03 24.57 -16.48
CA SER A 175 6.05 23.51 -16.47
C SER A 175 5.65 22.28 -17.28
N LEU A 176 4.36 21.91 -17.26
CA LEU A 176 3.86 20.78 -18.05
C LEU A 176 3.78 21.11 -19.54
N VAL A 177 3.38 22.32 -19.92
CA VAL A 177 3.40 22.78 -21.32
C VAL A 177 4.83 22.78 -21.85
N GLU A 178 5.79 23.30 -21.08
CA GLU A 178 7.20 23.27 -21.43
C GLU A 178 7.69 21.83 -21.63
N ALA A 179 7.40 20.92 -20.69
CA ALA A 179 7.76 19.51 -20.82
C ALA A 179 7.13 18.86 -22.08
N LEU A 180 5.86 19.16 -22.39
CA LEU A 180 5.20 18.67 -23.60
C LEU A 180 5.87 19.21 -24.87
N ILE A 181 6.22 20.49 -24.90
CA ILE A 181 6.94 21.11 -26.02
C ILE A 181 8.30 20.44 -26.19
N THR A 182 9.08 20.25 -25.12
CA THR A 182 10.38 19.57 -25.15
C THR A 182 10.26 18.15 -25.72
N ILE A 183 9.25 17.38 -25.27
CA ILE A 183 8.99 16.01 -25.77
C ILE A 183 8.69 16.01 -27.27
N VAL A 184 7.86 16.95 -27.75
CA VAL A 184 7.49 17.04 -29.18
C VAL A 184 8.65 17.51 -30.04
N ARG A 185 9.40 18.51 -29.56
CA ARG A 185 10.57 19.08 -30.27
C ARG A 185 11.78 18.15 -30.26
N ARG A 186 11.88 17.23 -29.29
CA ARG A 186 13.09 16.43 -28.99
C ARG A 186 14.32 17.31 -28.72
N ALA A 187 14.11 18.53 -28.24
CA ALA A 187 15.13 19.51 -27.92
C ALA A 187 14.59 20.47 -26.85
N ASP A 188 15.48 21.04 -26.04
CA ASP A 188 15.10 21.94 -24.95
C ASP A 188 14.42 23.22 -25.46
N VAL A 189 13.53 23.77 -24.62
CA VAL A 189 12.91 25.07 -24.88
C VAL A 189 13.91 26.15 -24.53
N THR A 190 14.51 26.77 -25.54
CA THR A 190 15.29 28.00 -25.37
C THR A 190 14.34 29.12 -24.94
N THR A 191 14.43 29.54 -23.67
CA THR A 191 13.84 30.77 -23.13
C THR A 191 14.42 32.02 -23.77
#